data_AF-A0A1Q3N577-F1
#
_entry.id   AF-A0A1Q3N577-F1
#
_cell.length_a   1.000
_cell.length_b   1.000
_cell.length_c   1.000
_cell.angle_alpha   90.00
_cell.angle_beta   90.00
_cell.angle_gamma   90.00
#
_symmetry.space_group_name_H-M   'P 1'
#
loop_
_entity.id
_entity.type
_entity.pdbx_description
1 polymer ?
#
loop_
_entity_poly.entity_id
_entity_poly.type
_entity_poly.pdbx_seq_one_letter_code
_entity_poly.pdbx_strand_id
1 'polypeptide(L)'
;MLRPDIKIQPTASDKILKSLITYLAVVILLINVLELYLNRNLEVAWMGKYKMILLSVFCILIALGGHYLTKHPQYFNYRKEINAVNAAYEYRRSIQAIRTALICMLLAITTLSFVHLFQRIQYLSDWQRFYLFPVIVALCLVFYIVIYFRSKKATPGAE
;
A
#
# COMPACT_ATOMS: atom_id res chain seq x y z
N MET A 1 -32.34 -13.82 0.70
CA MET A 1 -31.98 -13.90 2.13
C MET A 1 -31.00 -12.78 2.46
N LEU A 2 -31.20 -12.06 3.57
CA LEU A 2 -30.24 -11.07 4.05
C LEU A 2 -29.01 -11.81 4.61
N ARG A 3 -27.82 -11.49 4.10
CA ARG A 3 -26.57 -12.08 4.59
C ARG A 3 -26.28 -11.55 6.00
N PRO A 4 -25.76 -12.38 6.92
CA PRO A 4 -25.44 -11.94 8.27
C PRO A 4 -24.30 -10.91 8.24
N ASP A 5 -24.49 -9.79 8.92
CA ASP A 5 -23.48 -8.73 9.09
C ASP A 5 -22.69 -8.98 10.38
N ILE A 6 -21.60 -9.75 10.25
CA ILE A 6 -20.75 -10.13 11.38
C ILE A 6 -19.47 -9.30 11.35
N LYS A 7 -19.22 -8.55 12.43
CA LYS A 7 -17.95 -7.82 12.61
C LYS A 7 -16.82 -8.79 12.91
N ILE A 8 -15.93 -8.99 11.95
CA ILE A 8 -14.75 -9.84 12.15
C ILE A 8 -13.68 -9.09 12.93
N GLN A 9 -13.29 -9.67 14.07
CA GLN A 9 -12.18 -9.14 14.84
C GLN A 9 -10.85 -9.35 14.09
N PRO A 10 -9.99 -8.30 14.02
CA PRO A 10 -8.72 -8.36 13.33
C PRO A 10 -7.72 -9.22 14.10
N THR A 11 -7.13 -10.19 13.40
CA THR A 11 -6.05 -11.05 13.90
C THR A 11 -4.68 -10.36 13.86
N ALA A 12 -3.64 -10.98 14.42
CA ALA A 12 -2.27 -10.46 14.33
C ALA A 12 -1.78 -10.37 12.87
N SER A 13 -2.06 -11.40 12.05
CA SER A 13 -1.72 -11.39 10.62
C SER A 13 -2.46 -10.28 9.88
N ASP A 14 -3.71 -9.99 10.24
CA ASP A 14 -4.48 -8.88 9.69
C ASP A 14 -3.81 -7.51 9.94
N LYS A 15 -3.25 -7.31 11.14
CA LYS A 15 -2.52 -6.10 11.49
C LYS A 15 -1.22 -5.97 10.69
N ILE A 16 -0.50 -7.08 10.48
CA ILE A 16 0.74 -7.10 9.68
C ILE A 16 0.43 -6.75 8.22
N LEU A 17 -0.55 -7.43 7.61
CA LEU A 17 -0.95 -7.18 6.21
C LEU A 17 -1.41 -5.73 6.01
N LYS A 18 -2.19 -5.18 6.94
CA LYS A 18 -2.61 -3.77 6.88
C LYS A 18 -1.41 -2.81 6.97
N SER A 19 -0.43 -3.13 7.80
CA SER A 19 0.79 -2.32 7.95
C SER A 19 1.63 -2.38 6.68
N LEU A 20 1.75 -3.54 6.05
CA LEU A 20 2.44 -3.70 4.78
C LEU A 20 1.77 -2.90 3.65
N ILE A 21 0.44 -2.96 3.55
CA ILE A 21 -0.34 -2.14 2.59
C ILE A 21 -0.09 -0.64 2.83
N THR A 22 -0.12 -0.21 4.09
CA THR A 22 0.13 1.20 4.45
C THR A 22 1.54 1.62 4.05
N TYR A 23 2.53 0.77 4.34
CA TYR A 23 3.92 1.03 3.99
C TYR A 23 4.12 1.15 2.48
N LEU A 24 3.63 0.17 1.70
CA LEU A 24 3.75 0.20 0.24
C LEU A 24 3.10 1.46 -0.36
N ALA A 25 1.92 1.86 0.13
CA ALA A 25 1.26 3.08 -0.32
C ALA A 25 2.11 4.33 -0.05
N VAL A 26 2.74 4.43 1.13
CA VAL A 26 3.63 5.55 1.48
C VAL A 26 4.89 5.55 0.62
N VAL A 27 5.50 4.38 0.38
CA VAL A 27 6.66 4.26 -0.51
C VAL A 27 6.32 4.75 -1.92
N ILE A 28 5.19 4.32 -2.48
CA ILE A 28 4.73 4.76 -3.80
C ILE A 28 4.55 6.29 -3.83
N LEU A 29 3.90 6.88 -2.81
CA LEU A 29 3.74 8.33 -2.72
C LEU A 29 5.07 9.07 -2.68
N LEU A 30 6.04 8.58 -1.90
CA LEU A 30 7.37 9.18 -1.80
C LEU A 30 8.15 9.09 -3.11
N ILE A 31 8.09 7.95 -3.81
CA ILE A 31 8.69 7.81 -5.15
C ILE A 31 8.06 8.81 -6.13
N ASN A 32 6.74 8.94 -6.12
CA ASN A 32 6.05 9.89 -7.00
C ASN A 32 6.42 11.36 -6.69
N VAL A 33 6.53 11.73 -5.41
CA VAL A 33 6.99 13.07 -5.01
C VAL A 33 8.42 13.32 -5.49
N LEU A 34 9.29 12.33 -5.34
CA LEU A 34 10.67 12.40 -5.80
C LEU A 34 10.74 12.54 -7.33
N GLU A 35 9.96 11.76 -8.07
CA GLU A 35 9.90 11.87 -9.52
C GLU A 35 9.33 13.21 -10.01
N LEU A 36 8.36 13.78 -9.30
CA LEU A 36 7.86 15.14 -9.59
C LEU A 36 8.97 16.18 -9.41
N TYR A 37 9.77 16.06 -8.35
CA TYR A 37 10.94 16.91 -8.12
C TYR A 37 11.98 16.76 -9.24
N LEU A 38 12.32 15.53 -9.62
CA LEU A 38 13.27 15.27 -10.71
C LEU A 38 12.75 15.78 -12.07
N ASN A 39 11.47 15.57 -12.38
CA ASN A 39 10.84 16.08 -13.61
C ASN A 39 10.79 17.61 -13.69
N ARG A 40 10.80 18.31 -12.55
CA ARG A 40 10.89 19.77 -12.53
C ARG A 40 12.27 20.26 -12.95
N ASN A 41 13.32 19.51 -12.59
CA ASN A 41 14.71 19.92 -12.77
C ASN A 41 15.37 19.36 -14.05
N LEU A 42 14.79 18.33 -14.66
CA LEU A 42 15.36 17.62 -15.81
C LEU A 42 14.75 18.01 -17.19
N GLU A 43 13.88 19.02 -17.26
CA GLU A 43 13.17 19.44 -18.50
C GLU A 43 12.53 18.28 -19.31
N VAL A 44 12.19 17.17 -18.64
CA VAL A 44 11.69 15.98 -19.33
C VAL A 44 10.25 16.22 -19.82
N ALA A 45 9.97 15.76 -21.04
CA ALA A 45 8.70 15.91 -21.75
C ALA A 45 7.45 15.78 -20.85
N TRP A 46 6.53 16.73 -21.02
CA TRP A 46 5.27 16.90 -20.27
C TRP A 46 4.44 15.62 -20.13
N MET A 47 4.51 14.70 -21.10
CA MET A 47 3.77 13.44 -21.10
C MET A 47 4.15 12.49 -19.94
N GLY A 48 5.35 12.63 -19.38
CA GLY A 48 5.79 11.87 -18.21
C GLY A 48 5.12 12.31 -16.89
N LYS A 49 4.75 13.59 -16.77
CA LYS A 49 4.20 14.17 -15.52
C LYS A 49 2.79 13.65 -15.22
N TYR A 50 1.93 13.57 -16.24
CA TYR A 50 0.56 13.08 -16.08
C TYR A 50 0.49 11.59 -15.71
N LYS A 51 1.40 10.77 -16.24
CA LYS A 51 1.45 9.34 -15.94
C LYS A 51 1.71 9.06 -14.45
N MET A 52 2.59 9.83 -13.81
CA MET A 52 2.93 9.65 -12.38
C MET A 52 1.85 10.15 -11.43
N ILE A 53 1.21 11.27 -11.78
CA ILE A 53 0.04 11.75 -11.02
C ILE A 53 -1.09 10.71 -11.12
N LEU A 54 -1.36 10.20 -12.33
CA LEU A 54 -2.37 9.18 -12.54
C LEU A 54 -2.06 7.90 -11.75
N LEU A 55 -0.81 7.46 -11.71
CA LEU A 55 -0.37 6.31 -10.92
C LEU A 55 -0.59 6.52 -9.40
N SER A 56 -0.31 7.73 -8.90
CA SER A 56 -0.57 8.12 -7.50
C SER A 56 -2.07 8.05 -7.18
N VAL A 57 -2.91 8.58 -8.06
CA VAL A 57 -4.37 8.54 -7.92
C VAL A 57 -4.88 7.11 -7.91
N PHE A 58 -4.42 6.26 -8.83
CA PHE A 58 -4.78 4.85 -8.85
C PHE A 58 -4.35 4.13 -7.56
N CYS A 59 -3.17 4.41 -7.04
CA CYS A 59 -2.71 3.83 -5.78
C CYS A 59 -3.62 4.20 -4.60
N ILE A 60 -4.06 5.46 -4.51
CA ILE A 60 -5.00 5.92 -3.47
C ILE A 60 -6.35 5.23 -3.64
N LEU A 61 -6.88 5.16 -4.86
CA LEU A 61 -8.14 4.49 -5.15
C LEU A 61 -8.10 3.00 -4.78
N ILE A 62 -7.00 2.30 -5.09
CA ILE A 62 -6.81 0.89 -4.72
C ILE A 62 -6.76 0.73 -3.20
N ALA A 63 -6.03 1.61 -2.50
CA ALA A 63 -5.93 1.55 -1.04
C ALA A 63 -7.27 1.83 -0.35
N LEU A 64 -8.01 2.84 -0.80
CA LEU A 64 -9.33 3.20 -0.28
C LEU A 64 -10.38 2.15 -0.63
N GLY A 65 -10.43 1.70 -1.88
CA GLY A 65 -11.32 0.64 -2.34
C GLY A 65 -11.07 -0.66 -1.58
N GLY A 66 -9.81 -1.04 -1.41
CA GLY A 66 -9.40 -2.17 -0.59
C GLY A 66 -9.84 -2.05 0.87
N HIS A 67 -9.68 -0.85 1.47
CA HIS A 67 -10.16 -0.59 2.82
C HIS A 67 -11.68 -0.74 2.94
N TYR A 68 -12.43 -0.18 1.98
CA TYR A 68 -13.88 -0.28 1.94
C TYR A 68 -14.35 -1.74 1.78
N LEU A 69 -13.77 -2.48 0.83
CA LEU A 69 -14.10 -3.89 0.59
C LEU A 69 -13.83 -4.73 1.85
N THR A 70 -12.67 -4.56 2.49
CA THR A 70 -12.34 -5.32 3.71
C THR A 70 -13.23 -4.98 4.92
N LYS A 71 -13.91 -3.82 4.92
CA LYS A 71 -14.89 -3.44 5.95
C LYS A 71 -16.26 -4.08 5.73
N HIS A 72 -16.58 -4.42 4.49
CA HIS A 72 -17.90 -4.95 4.10
C HIS A 72 -17.79 -6.29 3.34
N PRO A 73 -17.29 -7.37 3.97
CA PRO A 73 -17.14 -8.66 3.31
C PRO A 73 -18.47 -9.27 2.82
N GLN A 74 -19.59 -8.90 3.44
CA GLN A 74 -20.92 -9.37 3.06
C GLN A 74 -21.30 -9.09 1.59
N TYR A 75 -20.67 -8.10 0.95
CA TYR A 75 -20.95 -7.76 -0.45
C TYR A 75 -20.18 -8.62 -1.46
N PHE A 76 -19.25 -9.49 -1.03
CA PHE A 76 -18.51 -10.32 -1.97
C PHE A 76 -19.35 -11.44 -2.57
N ASN A 77 -18.94 -11.91 -3.74
CA ASN A 77 -19.56 -13.08 -4.32
C ASN A 77 -18.92 -14.34 -3.74
N TYR A 78 -19.73 -15.16 -3.06
CA TYR A 78 -19.30 -16.41 -2.43
C TYR A 78 -19.82 -17.59 -3.25
N ARG A 79 -18.98 -18.61 -3.45
CA ARG A 79 -19.39 -19.85 -4.15
C ARG A 79 -20.42 -20.66 -3.35
N LYS A 80 -20.41 -20.51 -2.03
CA LYS A 80 -21.34 -21.18 -1.10
C LYS A 80 -22.32 -20.17 -0.55
N GLU A 81 -23.52 -20.64 -0.22
CA GLU A 81 -24.47 -19.83 0.52
C GLU A 81 -23.92 -19.50 1.91
N ILE A 82 -24.04 -18.22 2.29
CA ILE A 82 -23.54 -17.71 3.55
C ILE A 82 -24.65 -17.77 4.60
N ASN A 83 -24.40 -18.53 5.66
CA ASN A 83 -25.26 -18.69 6.81
C ASN A 83 -24.52 -18.32 8.11
N ALA A 84 -25.23 -18.26 9.23
CA ALA A 84 -24.65 -17.83 10.52
C ALA A 84 -23.48 -18.71 10.99
N VAL A 85 -23.43 -19.97 10.55
CA VAL A 85 -22.41 -20.95 10.97
C VAL A 85 -21.11 -20.78 10.18
N ASN A 86 -21.19 -20.53 8.86
CA ASN A 86 -20.02 -20.44 7.98
C ASN A 86 -19.54 -19.01 7.70
N ALA A 87 -20.38 -17.99 7.97
CA ALA A 87 -20.11 -16.61 7.59
C ALA A 87 -18.77 -16.08 8.13
N ALA A 88 -18.47 -16.32 9.41
CA ALA A 88 -17.23 -15.82 10.01
C ALA A 88 -15.97 -16.38 9.33
N TYR A 89 -15.99 -17.66 8.96
CA TYR A 89 -14.87 -18.31 8.28
C TYR A 89 -14.69 -17.78 6.86
N GLU A 90 -15.78 -17.76 6.08
CA GLU A 90 -15.74 -17.33 4.67
C GLU A 90 -15.40 -15.84 4.54
N TYR A 91 -15.97 -14.98 5.39
CA TYR A 91 -15.64 -13.55 5.41
C TYR A 91 -14.18 -13.31 5.76
N ARG A 92 -13.62 -14.03 6.75
CA ARG A 92 -12.20 -13.91 7.11
C ARG A 92 -11.31 -14.33 5.94
N ARG A 93 -11.63 -15.45 5.29
CA ARG A 93 -10.90 -15.93 4.11
C ARG A 93 -10.92 -14.92 2.96
N SER A 94 -12.08 -14.33 2.67
CA SER A 94 -12.19 -13.32 1.62
C SER A 94 -11.44 -12.02 1.94
N ILE A 95 -11.49 -11.56 3.20
CA ILE A 95 -10.70 -10.39 3.64
C ILE A 95 -9.21 -10.65 3.44
N GLN A 96 -8.73 -11.84 3.81
CA GLN A 96 -7.32 -12.22 3.61
C GLN A 96 -6.97 -12.25 2.12
N ALA A 97 -7.80 -12.89 1.29
CA ALA A 97 -7.58 -12.94 -0.16
C ALA A 97 -7.48 -11.53 -0.79
N ILE A 98 -8.36 -10.61 -0.38
CA ILE A 98 -8.34 -9.22 -0.87
C ILE A 98 -7.09 -8.49 -0.41
N ARG A 99 -6.68 -8.65 0.84
CA ARG A 99 -5.44 -8.03 1.32
C ARG A 99 -4.21 -8.55 0.60
N THR A 100 -4.16 -9.85 0.34
CA THR A 100 -3.09 -10.45 -0.48
C THR A 100 -3.11 -9.87 -1.89
N ALA A 101 -4.28 -9.80 -2.54
CA ALA A 101 -4.39 -9.18 -3.86
C ALA A 101 -3.97 -7.71 -3.87
N LEU A 102 -4.36 -6.93 -2.85
CA LEU A 102 -3.93 -5.54 -2.68
C LEU A 102 -2.42 -5.43 -2.54
N ILE A 103 -1.79 -6.30 -1.74
CA ILE A 103 -0.33 -6.33 -1.60
C ILE A 103 0.32 -6.64 -2.93
N CYS A 104 -0.15 -7.65 -3.67
CA CYS A 104 0.40 -7.99 -4.99
C CYS A 104 0.28 -6.82 -5.97
N MET A 105 -0.88 -6.15 -6.03
CA MET A 105 -1.07 -4.97 -6.88
C MET A 105 -0.16 -3.81 -6.48
N LEU A 106 -0.09 -3.48 -5.19
CA LEU A 106 0.77 -2.41 -4.69
C LEU A 106 2.25 -2.73 -4.91
N LEU A 107 2.66 -3.99 -4.76
CA LEU A 107 4.03 -4.42 -5.01
C LEU A 107 4.38 -4.31 -6.49
N ALA A 108 3.48 -4.68 -7.40
CA ALA A 108 3.67 -4.48 -8.83
C ALA A 108 3.83 -2.99 -9.19
N ILE A 109 2.96 -2.12 -8.66
CA ILE A 109 3.05 -0.66 -8.85
C ILE A 109 4.36 -0.11 -8.27
N THR A 110 4.75 -0.57 -7.07
CA THR A 110 6.00 -0.16 -6.41
C THR A 110 7.20 -0.54 -7.28
N THR A 111 7.25 -1.77 -7.79
CA THR A 111 8.32 -2.23 -8.67
C THR A 111 8.40 -1.40 -9.95
N LEU A 112 7.27 -1.14 -10.62
CA LEU A 112 7.22 -0.28 -11.81
C LEU A 112 7.72 1.14 -11.52
N SER A 113 7.34 1.69 -10.36
CA SER A 113 7.77 3.02 -9.92
C SER A 113 9.29 3.05 -9.68
N PHE A 114 9.86 2.02 -9.05
CA PHE A 114 11.31 1.90 -8.88
C PHE A 114 12.04 1.77 -10.20
N VAL A 115 11.56 0.93 -11.13
CA VAL A 115 12.18 0.77 -12.45
C VAL A 115 12.25 2.12 -13.18
N HIS A 116 11.15 2.87 -13.20
CA HIS A 116 11.11 4.21 -13.80
C HIS A 116 12.06 5.19 -13.10
N LEU A 117 12.08 5.18 -11.77
CA LEU A 117 12.98 6.03 -11.00
C LEU A 117 14.45 5.71 -11.30
N PHE A 118 14.84 4.43 -11.31
CA PHE A 118 16.21 4.02 -11.60
C PHE A 118 16.66 4.40 -13.00
N GLN A 119 15.79 4.23 -14.01
CA GLN A 119 16.07 4.71 -15.37
C GLN A 119 16.35 6.21 -15.39
N ARG A 120 15.60 7.01 -14.63
CA ARG A 120 15.78 8.46 -14.55
C ARG A 120 17.05 8.86 -13.80
N ILE A 121 17.40 8.14 -12.74
CA ILE A 121 18.62 8.40 -11.95
C ILE A 121 19.90 8.25 -12.79
N GLN A 122 19.88 7.40 -13.83
CA GLN A 122 21.02 7.26 -14.74
C GLN A 122 21.37 8.55 -15.49
N TYR A 123 20.39 9.42 -15.73
CA TYR A 123 20.57 10.71 -16.41
C TYR A 123 20.94 11.87 -15.46
N LEU A 124 21.04 11.60 -14.15
CA LEU A 124 21.42 12.60 -13.16
C LEU A 124 22.95 12.71 -13.05
N SER A 125 23.43 13.93 -12.79
CA SER A 125 24.84 14.15 -12.43
C SER A 125 25.17 13.53 -11.07
N ASP A 126 26.45 13.27 -10.79
CA ASP A 126 26.90 12.68 -9.52
C ASP A 126 26.43 13.47 -8.30
N TRP A 127 26.45 14.79 -8.39
CA TRP A 127 25.93 15.69 -7.34
C TRP A 127 24.43 15.50 -7.11
N GLN A 128 23.63 15.37 -8.17
CA GLN A 128 22.19 15.13 -8.05
C GLN A 128 21.88 13.74 -7.49
N ARG A 129 22.69 12.72 -7.79
CA ARG A 129 22.59 11.38 -7.20
C ARG A 129 22.88 11.39 -5.70
N PHE A 130 23.82 12.22 -5.25
CA PHE A 130 24.11 12.38 -3.81
C PHE A 130 22.90 12.90 -3.02
N TYR A 131 22.13 13.84 -3.58
CA TYR A 131 20.91 14.36 -2.95
C TYR A 131 19.75 13.35 -2.86
N LEU A 132 19.79 12.25 -3.63
CA LEU A 132 18.80 11.17 -3.53
C LEU A 132 19.03 10.27 -2.30
N PHE A 133 20.26 10.22 -1.78
CA PHE A 133 20.61 9.41 -0.62
C PHE A 133 19.75 9.70 0.63
N PRO A 134 19.57 10.97 1.07
CA PRO A 134 18.69 11.27 2.20
C PRO A 134 17.23 10.87 1.97
N VAL A 135 16.75 10.81 0.72
CA VAL A 135 15.39 10.34 0.41
C VAL A 135 15.26 8.83 0.62
N ILE A 136 16.28 8.05 0.21
CA ILE A 136 16.34 6.61 0.48
C ILE A 136 16.44 6.34 1.98
N VAL A 137 17.24 7.12 2.70
CA VAL A 137 17.34 7.03 4.18
C VAL A 137 16.01 7.38 4.84
N ALA A 138 15.31 8.41 4.36
CA ALA A 138 13.97 8.76 4.83
C ALA A 138 12.96 7.64 4.59
N LEU A 139 13.00 6.96 3.44
CA LEU A 139 12.16 5.78 3.15
C LEU A 139 12.39 4.65 4.17
N CYS A 140 13.65 4.35 4.49
CA CYS A 140 14.02 3.37 5.51
C CYS A 140 13.55 3.78 6.91
N LEU A 141 13.68 5.07 7.27
CA LEU A 141 13.20 5.61 8.55
C LEU A 141 11.69 5.55 8.67
N VAL A 142 10.95 5.86 7.61
CA VAL A 142 9.48 5.74 7.58
C VAL A 142 9.07 4.27 7.76
N PHE A 143 9.76 3.33 7.11
CA PHE A 143 9.53 1.90 7.34
C PHE A 143 9.72 1.52 8.81
N TYR A 144 10.84 1.95 9.40
CA TYR A 144 11.15 1.70 10.81
C TYR A 144 10.07 2.26 11.74
N ILE A 145 9.66 3.53 11.56
CA ILE A 145 8.64 4.19 12.37
C ILE A 145 7.29 3.47 12.26
N VAL A 146 6.85 3.11 11.04
CA VAL A 146 5.57 2.43 10.82
C VAL A 146 5.52 1.07 11.52
N ILE A 147 6.63 0.31 11.48
CA ILE A 147 6.73 -0.99 12.17
C ILE A 147 6.83 -0.79 13.68
N TYR A 148 7.71 0.10 14.15
CA TYR A 148 8.00 0.34 15.56
C TYR A 148 6.77 0.83 16.35
N PHE A 149 6.05 1.84 15.84
CA PHE A 149 4.87 2.35 16.55
C PHE A 149 3.68 1.39 16.54
N ARG A 150 3.67 0.42 15.62
CA ARG A 150 2.61 -0.60 15.57
C ARG A 150 2.95 -1.85 16.36
N SER A 151 4.22 -2.21 16.52
CA SER A 151 4.64 -3.27 17.44
C SER A 151 4.40 -2.86 18.89
N LYS A 152 4.69 -1.60 19.25
CA LYS A 152 4.47 -1.10 20.63
C LYS A 152 2.99 -1.04 21.04
N LYS A 153 2.07 -0.81 20.10
CA LYS A 153 0.61 -0.86 20.35
C LYS A 153 0.07 -2.30 20.52
N ALA A 154 0.87 -3.33 20.24
CA ALA A 154 0.46 -4.72 20.41
C ALA A 154 0.70 -5.26 21.84
N THR A 155 1.44 -4.53 22.68
CA THR A 155 1.71 -4.85 24.09
C THR A 155 1.17 -3.77 25.03
N PRO A 156 -0.15 -3.69 25.28
CA PRO A 156 -0.67 -2.99 26.44
C PRO A 156 -0.67 -3.95 27.63
N GLY A 157 0.38 -3.92 28.46
CA GLY A 157 0.41 -4.70 29.72
C GLY A 157 1.76 -5.33 30.09
N ALA A 158 2.85 -4.58 30.01
CA ALA A 158 4.09 -4.94 30.69
C ALA A 158 4.56 -3.72 31.49
N GLU A 159 3.79 -3.40 32.53
CA GLU A 159 4.25 -2.71 33.73
C GLU A 159 4.13 -3.72 34.89
#